data_AF-A0AAW9KJX3-F1
#
_entry.id   AF-A0AAW9KJX3-F1
#
_cell.length_a   1.000
_cell.length_b   1.000
_cell.length_c   1.000
_cell.angle_alpha   90.00
_cell.angle_beta   90.00
_cell.angle_gamma   90.00
#
_symmetry.space_group_name_H-M   'P 1'
#
loop_
_entity.id
_entity.type
_entity.pdbx_description
1 polymer ?
#
loop_
_entity_poly.entity_id
_entity_poly.type
_entity_poly.pdbx_seq_one_letter_code
_entity_poly.pdbx_strand_id
1 'polypeptide(L)'
;MWDESKRDRYGGVDPGLFTVDDEDGKDDGVCQPFLLRFEDERDLAGTYLTSDQLYFELGEYPYPLPSNTISGMGFCTITPGETETMLDLLENEPEGHIEPESHEDVELQGDPVPYLPEYSVDSPEDANPESHLEAAVTENPSLLPEFLRPDGAAICRQVPISPFKPRDMDEADVCYFTEDTIQDGTIPNTVIELKNKRAGKAAATQVVRYLRWLHKRLGSEADEIDVYVYAPSFTGTFNGYIPKEFTDQIQKVDFTGRRQLTLSE
;
A
#
# COMPACT_ATOMS: atom_id res chain seq x y z
N MET A 1 7.57 -13.90 26.20
CA MET A 1 6.38 -13.46 25.46
C MET A 1 5.98 -12.13 26.03
N TRP A 2 6.14 -11.06 25.26
CA TRP A 2 5.57 -9.75 25.60
C TRP A 2 4.04 -9.88 25.57
N ASP A 3 3.39 -9.48 26.66
CA ASP A 3 1.95 -9.67 26.85
C ASP A 3 1.39 -8.40 27.50
N GLU A 4 0.81 -7.54 26.67
CA GLU A 4 0.23 -6.27 27.08
C GLU A 4 -0.92 -6.49 28.07
N SER A 5 -1.63 -7.63 28.05
CA SER A 5 -2.77 -7.91 28.93
C SER A 5 -2.44 -7.85 30.43
N LYS A 6 -1.15 -7.86 30.79
CA LYS A 6 -0.66 -7.74 32.17
C LYS A 6 -0.43 -6.30 32.64
N ARG A 7 -0.57 -5.30 31.77
CA ARG A 7 -0.45 -3.89 32.16
C ARG A 7 -1.76 -3.40 32.78
N ASP A 8 -1.65 -2.52 33.76
CA ASP A 8 -2.78 -2.01 34.55
C ASP A 8 -3.91 -1.35 33.73
N ARG A 9 -3.62 -0.91 32.50
CA ARG A 9 -4.59 -0.27 31.60
C ARG A 9 -5.51 -1.25 30.86
N TYR A 10 -5.34 -2.55 31.04
CA TYR A 10 -6.03 -3.57 30.25
C TYR A 10 -6.76 -4.61 31.10
N GLY A 11 -7.94 -5.01 30.64
CA GLY A 11 -8.65 -6.18 31.17
C GLY A 11 -8.20 -7.43 30.44
N GLY A 12 -7.44 -8.31 31.10
CA GLY A 12 -7.03 -9.58 30.48
C GLY A 12 -8.23 -10.49 30.18
N VAL A 13 -8.33 -10.97 28.93
CA VAL A 13 -9.34 -11.95 28.49
C VAL A 13 -8.71 -13.33 28.35
N ASP A 14 -7.76 -13.45 27.42
CA ASP A 14 -6.93 -14.64 27.15
C ASP A 14 -5.50 -14.15 26.83
N PRO A 15 -4.46 -15.00 26.85
CA PRO A 15 -3.12 -14.58 26.45
C PRO A 15 -3.11 -13.92 25.06
N GLY A 16 -2.71 -12.65 25.01
CA GLY A 16 -2.72 -11.84 23.79
C GLY A 16 -4.09 -11.27 23.36
N LEU A 17 -5.14 -11.43 24.18
CA LEU A 17 -6.46 -10.79 24.02
C LEU A 17 -6.82 -10.03 25.29
N PHE A 18 -7.19 -8.76 25.15
CA PHE A 18 -7.52 -7.90 26.29
C PHE A 18 -8.61 -6.89 25.94
N THR A 19 -9.26 -6.31 26.94
CA THR A 19 -10.12 -5.15 26.77
C THR A 19 -9.36 -3.88 27.12
N VAL A 20 -9.67 -2.79 26.44
CA VAL A 20 -9.21 -1.44 26.81
C VAL A 20 -10.43 -0.68 27.30
N ASP A 21 -10.35 -0.11 28.51
CA ASP A 21 -11.33 0.88 28.97
C ASP A 21 -11.13 2.15 28.13
N ASP A 22 -11.86 2.27 27.03
CA ASP A 22 -11.89 3.50 26.24
C ASP A 22 -12.76 4.54 26.97
N GLU A 23 -12.48 5.85 26.80
CA GLU A 23 -13.17 6.94 27.51
C GLU A 23 -14.70 6.92 27.34
N ASP A 24 -15.22 6.20 26.34
CA ASP A 24 -16.63 6.01 26.03
C ASP A 24 -17.32 4.84 26.79
N GLY A 25 -16.60 4.13 27.67
CA GLY A 25 -17.17 3.11 28.57
C GLY A 25 -17.62 1.82 27.88
N LYS A 26 -17.02 1.48 26.74
CA LYS A 26 -17.17 0.18 26.07
C LYS A 26 -15.88 -0.61 26.17
N ASP A 27 -15.99 -1.83 26.70
CA ASP A 27 -14.94 -2.84 26.63
C ASP A 27 -14.78 -3.31 25.18
N ASP A 28 -13.93 -2.65 24.40
CA ASP A 28 -13.57 -3.12 23.08
C ASP A 28 -12.46 -4.18 23.21
N GLY A 29 -12.74 -5.39 22.71
CA GLY A 29 -11.77 -6.48 22.66
C GLY A 29 -10.68 -6.18 21.64
N VAL A 30 -9.43 -6.17 22.08
CA VAL A 30 -8.24 -5.91 21.28
C VAL A 30 -7.26 -7.07 21.41
N CYS A 31 -6.42 -7.24 20.40
CA CYS A 31 -5.34 -8.22 20.40
C CYS A 31 -3.99 -7.57 20.70
N GLN A 32 -3.03 -8.42 21.08
CA GLN A 32 -1.63 -8.06 21.25
C GLN A 32 -1.08 -7.35 20.01
N PRO A 33 -0.53 -6.13 20.14
CA PRO A 33 0.16 -5.49 19.02
C PRO A 33 1.37 -6.33 18.59
N PHE A 34 1.60 -6.36 17.28
CA PHE A 34 2.82 -6.91 16.71
C PHE A 34 4.03 -6.08 17.15
N LEU A 35 5.11 -6.77 17.50
CA LEU A 35 6.41 -6.13 17.68
C LEU A 35 7.21 -6.31 16.39
N LEU A 36 7.54 -5.19 15.74
CA LEU A 36 8.43 -5.18 14.58
C LEU A 36 9.85 -4.91 15.08
N ARG A 37 10.77 -5.83 14.77
CA ARG A 37 12.20 -5.64 14.98
C ARG A 37 12.83 -5.31 13.64
N PHE A 38 13.50 -4.17 13.57
CA PHE A 38 14.32 -3.79 12.44
C PHE A 38 15.75 -4.23 12.72
N GLU A 39 16.38 -4.86 11.73
CA GLU A 39 17.81 -5.18 11.76
C GLU A 39 18.52 -4.19 10.84
N ASP A 40 19.57 -3.56 11.36
CA ASP A 40 20.34 -2.57 10.61
C ASP A 40 21.52 -3.25 9.93
N GLU A 41 21.37 -3.48 8.63
CA GLU A 41 22.41 -4.07 7.79
C GLU A 41 23.36 -3.03 7.18
N ARG A 42 23.01 -1.73 7.27
CA ARG A 42 23.73 -0.63 6.62
C ARG A 42 24.40 0.34 7.60
N ASP A 43 24.32 0.07 8.90
CA ASP A 43 24.84 0.94 9.98
C ASP A 43 24.20 2.34 9.95
N LEU A 44 22.90 2.40 9.63
CA LEU A 44 22.12 3.63 9.53
C LEU A 44 21.26 3.90 10.78
N ALA A 45 21.29 3.03 11.79
CA ALA A 45 20.50 3.19 13.00
C ALA A 45 20.79 4.55 13.67
N GLY A 46 19.73 5.32 13.96
CA GLY A 46 19.88 6.64 14.60
C GLY A 46 20.27 7.78 13.66
N THR A 47 20.68 7.47 12.42
CA THR A 47 20.92 8.47 11.37
C THR A 47 19.59 9.04 10.88
N TYR A 48 19.52 10.36 10.72
CA TYR A 48 18.31 11.03 10.30
C TYR A 48 18.57 12.13 9.27
N LEU A 49 17.51 12.44 8.52
CA LEU A 49 17.41 13.56 7.59
C LEU A 49 16.21 14.42 7.95
N THR A 50 16.24 15.68 7.53
CA THR A 50 15.08 16.58 7.61
C THR A 50 14.10 16.30 6.49
N SER A 51 12.81 16.61 6.70
CA SER A 51 11.81 16.54 5.64
C SER A 51 12.19 17.39 4.42
N ASP A 52 12.79 18.56 4.66
CA ASP A 52 13.13 19.50 3.59
C ASP A 52 14.24 18.95 2.68
N GLN A 53 15.21 18.21 3.21
CA GLN A 53 16.23 17.52 2.39
C GLN A 53 15.57 16.55 1.41
N LEU A 54 14.67 15.70 1.91
CA LEU A 54 13.94 14.76 1.05
C LEU A 54 13.07 15.50 0.03
N TYR A 55 12.27 16.47 0.45
CA TYR A 55 11.38 17.21 -0.46
C TYR A 55 12.11 18.05 -1.49
N PHE A 56 13.35 18.45 -1.23
CA PHE A 56 14.17 19.15 -2.21
C PHE A 56 14.54 18.22 -3.36
N GLU A 57 15.03 17.02 -3.07
CA GLU A 57 15.37 16.01 -4.08
C GLU A 57 14.12 15.51 -4.82
N LEU A 58 13.05 15.21 -4.09
CA LEU A 58 11.77 14.80 -4.68
C LEU A 58 11.10 15.93 -5.48
N GLY A 59 11.51 17.18 -5.28
CA GLY A 59 11.00 18.36 -5.98
C GLY A 59 11.38 18.41 -7.47
N GLU A 60 12.33 17.59 -7.91
CA GLU A 60 12.71 17.45 -9.32
C GLU A 60 11.61 16.78 -10.16
N TYR A 61 10.73 16.00 -9.53
CA TYR A 61 9.63 15.32 -10.23
C TYR A 61 8.42 16.26 -10.44
N PRO A 62 7.83 16.31 -11.64
CA PRO A 62 6.74 17.24 -11.96
C PRO A 62 5.37 16.81 -11.41
N TYR A 63 5.33 15.95 -10.39
CA TYR A 63 4.14 15.30 -9.84
C TYR A 63 4.26 15.08 -8.33
N PRO A 64 3.15 14.85 -7.58
CA PRO A 64 3.28 14.55 -6.17
C PRO A 64 3.98 13.21 -6.05
N LEU A 65 4.93 13.16 -5.13
CA LEU A 65 5.46 11.91 -4.67
C LEU A 65 4.77 11.52 -3.36
N PRO A 66 4.58 10.22 -3.10
CA PRO A 66 3.85 9.74 -1.93
C PRO A 66 4.35 10.18 -0.55
N SER A 67 5.53 10.81 -0.44
CA SER A 67 6.14 11.26 0.81
C SER A 67 5.15 11.98 1.77
N ASN A 68 4.66 11.15 2.71
CA ASN A 68 4.08 11.23 4.05
C ASN A 68 3.55 12.52 4.71
N THR A 69 3.62 13.73 4.12
CA THR A 69 3.11 14.94 4.82
C THR A 69 1.61 15.18 4.61
N ILE A 70 0.92 14.41 3.76
CA ILE A 70 -0.46 14.75 3.38
C ILE A 70 -1.55 14.00 4.16
N SER A 71 -1.29 12.81 4.73
CA SER A 71 -2.39 12.00 5.31
C SER A 71 -2.17 11.41 6.71
N GLY A 72 -1.00 11.58 7.35
CA GLY A 72 -0.76 11.04 8.70
C GLY A 72 -0.86 9.50 8.78
N MET A 73 -0.63 8.82 7.66
CA MET A 73 -0.72 7.36 7.54
C MET A 73 0.68 6.73 7.60
N GLY A 74 0.76 5.51 8.15
CA GLY A 74 1.99 4.76 8.38
C GLY A 74 2.44 3.89 7.20
N PHE A 75 3.60 3.24 7.41
CA PHE A 75 4.34 2.27 6.58
C PHE A 75 3.63 1.71 5.31
N CYS A 76 4.35 1.74 4.18
CA CYS A 76 4.02 1.20 2.84
C CYS A 76 3.46 2.15 1.77
N THR A 77 3.60 3.47 1.96
CA THR A 77 3.25 4.49 0.96
C THR A 77 4.43 4.96 0.10
N ILE A 78 5.67 4.67 0.52
CA ILE A 78 6.89 5.16 -0.12
C ILE A 78 7.25 4.26 -1.30
N THR A 79 7.47 4.85 -2.47
CA THR A 79 7.90 4.12 -3.67
C THR A 79 9.34 3.63 -3.57
N PRO A 80 9.78 2.67 -4.41
CA PRO A 80 11.18 2.30 -4.51
C PRO A 80 12.10 3.49 -4.81
N GLY A 81 11.71 4.38 -5.73
CA GLY A 81 12.52 5.57 -6.05
C GLY A 81 12.67 6.52 -4.86
N GLU A 82 11.59 6.76 -4.09
CA GLU A 82 11.69 7.55 -2.86
C GLU A 82 12.50 6.85 -1.78
N THR A 83 12.40 5.52 -1.67
CA THR A 83 13.18 4.71 -0.73
C THR A 83 14.67 4.83 -1.03
N GLU A 84 15.07 4.64 -2.29
CA GLU A 84 16.47 4.77 -2.71
C GLU A 84 16.96 6.21 -2.51
N THR A 85 16.16 7.22 -2.86
CA THR A 85 16.52 8.63 -2.61
C THR A 85 16.76 8.90 -1.11
N MET A 86 15.90 8.38 -0.23
CA MET A 86 16.10 8.52 1.22
C MET A 86 17.35 7.77 1.70
N LEU A 87 17.59 6.56 1.22
CA LEU A 87 18.76 5.77 1.59
C LEU A 87 20.05 6.49 1.17
N ASP A 88 20.10 6.99 -0.07
CA ASP A 88 21.22 7.77 -0.58
C ASP A 88 21.47 9.02 0.27
N LEU A 89 20.41 9.74 0.66
CA LEU A 89 20.53 10.91 1.56
C LEU A 89 21.02 10.52 2.95
N LEU A 90 20.50 9.43 3.55
CA LEU A 90 20.96 8.95 4.87
C LEU A 90 22.43 8.54 4.84
N GLU A 91 22.88 7.89 3.77
CA GLU A 91 24.24 7.37 3.65
C GLU A 91 25.26 8.48 3.33
N ASN A 92 24.90 9.44 2.47
CA ASN A 92 25.86 10.40 1.91
C ASN A 92 25.72 11.82 2.46
N GLU A 93 24.51 12.23 2.83
CA GLU A 93 24.19 13.61 3.23
C GLU A 93 23.25 13.68 4.46
N PRO A 94 23.53 12.94 5.56
CA PRO A 94 22.67 12.95 6.73
C PRO A 94 22.67 14.32 7.42
N GLU A 95 21.53 14.72 7.98
CA GLU A 95 21.45 15.91 8.85
C GLU A 95 22.19 15.68 10.16
N GLY A 96 22.10 14.46 10.70
CA GLY A 96 22.74 14.11 11.95
C GLY A 96 22.51 12.68 12.36
N HIS A 97 22.94 12.38 13.58
CA HIS A 97 22.83 11.07 14.20
C HIS A 97 22.41 11.22 15.66
N ILE A 98 21.49 10.35 16.09
CA ILE A 98 21.04 10.22 17.47
C ILE A 98 21.41 8.82 17.93
N GLU A 99 22.21 8.72 18.98
CA GLU A 99 22.55 7.42 19.55
C GLU A 99 21.26 6.69 19.99
N PRO A 100 21.00 5.48 19.48
CA PRO A 100 19.79 4.75 19.82
C PRO A 100 19.88 4.21 21.25
N GLU A 101 19.42 4.99 22.22
CA GLU A 101 19.29 4.56 23.62
C GLU A 101 17.90 3.96 23.88
N SER A 102 17.84 2.66 24.24
CA SER A 102 16.62 2.04 24.80
C SER A 102 16.78 1.83 26.30
N HIS A 103 15.79 2.26 27.07
CA HIS A 103 15.70 1.95 28.51
C HIS A 103 15.11 0.57 28.79
N GLU A 104 14.53 -0.07 27.77
CA GLU A 104 13.90 -1.39 27.86
C GLU A 104 14.79 -2.41 27.16
N ASP A 105 15.15 -3.45 27.90
CA ASP A 105 15.88 -4.60 27.36
C ASP A 105 14.86 -5.61 26.80
N VAL A 106 14.73 -5.64 25.47
CA VAL A 106 13.79 -6.52 24.78
C VAL A 106 14.56 -7.68 24.16
N GLU A 107 14.56 -8.81 24.87
CA GLU A 107 15.14 -10.05 24.37
C GLU A 107 14.07 -10.96 23.76
N LEU A 108 14.36 -11.48 22.56
CA LEU A 108 13.56 -12.53 21.93
C LEU A 108 13.71 -13.84 22.71
N GLN A 109 12.59 -14.41 23.14
CA GLN A 109 12.55 -15.70 23.85
C GLN A 109 12.45 -16.89 22.87
N GLY A 110 12.89 -16.70 21.63
CA GLY A 110 12.76 -17.63 20.50
C GLY A 110 12.64 -16.89 19.17
N ASP A 111 12.53 -17.64 18.08
CA ASP A 111 12.34 -17.04 16.75
C ASP A 111 10.98 -16.33 16.66
N PRO A 112 10.90 -15.14 16.03
CA PRO A 112 9.62 -14.51 15.74
C PRO A 112 8.74 -15.46 14.94
N VAL A 113 7.48 -15.60 15.34
CA VAL A 113 6.50 -16.35 14.56
C VAL A 113 6.04 -15.42 13.44
N PRO A 114 6.25 -15.76 12.16
CA PRO A 114 5.75 -14.94 11.06
C PRO A 114 4.23 -14.88 11.11
N TYR A 115 3.64 -13.83 10.54
CA TYR A 115 2.22 -13.84 10.24
C TYR A 115 1.90 -15.08 9.41
N LEU A 116 0.97 -15.91 9.88
CA LEU A 116 0.56 -17.11 9.17
C LEU A 116 -0.65 -16.74 8.30
N PRO A 117 -0.59 -16.91 6.96
CA PRO A 117 -1.71 -16.61 6.06
C PRO A 117 -3.01 -17.35 6.39
N GLU A 118 -2.95 -18.44 7.17
CA GLU A 118 -4.12 -19.16 7.69
C GLU A 118 -4.99 -18.31 8.66
N TYR A 119 -4.44 -17.23 9.20
CA TYR A 119 -5.18 -16.24 9.98
C TYR A 119 -5.78 -15.11 9.11
N SER A 120 -5.55 -15.16 7.80
CA SER A 120 -6.15 -14.25 6.81
C SER A 120 -7.47 -14.82 6.28
N VAL A 121 -7.99 -14.19 5.23
CA VAL A 121 -9.11 -14.74 4.47
C VAL A 121 -8.66 -15.87 3.52
N ASP A 122 -9.48 -16.90 3.41
CA ASP A 122 -9.26 -18.01 2.48
C ASP A 122 -9.57 -17.62 1.03
N SER A 123 -10.46 -16.64 0.84
CA SER A 123 -10.88 -16.15 -0.47
C SER A 123 -11.08 -14.63 -0.48
N PRO A 124 -10.91 -13.96 -1.65
CA PRO A 124 -11.20 -12.54 -1.79
C PRO A 124 -12.64 -12.15 -1.39
N GLU A 125 -13.60 -13.06 -1.52
CA GLU A 125 -14.99 -12.88 -1.15
C GLU A 125 -15.22 -12.70 0.36
N ASP A 126 -14.35 -13.29 1.18
CA ASP A 126 -14.46 -13.24 2.64
C ASP A 126 -13.92 -11.91 3.22
N ALA A 127 -13.22 -11.13 2.39
CA ALA A 127 -12.62 -9.87 2.79
C ALA A 127 -13.66 -8.74 2.93
N ASN A 128 -13.86 -8.32 4.17
CA ASN A 128 -14.71 -7.19 4.52
C ASN A 128 -14.12 -6.42 5.69
N PRO A 129 -13.91 -5.09 5.58
CA PRO A 129 -14.19 -4.19 4.45
C PRO A 129 -13.13 -4.25 3.32
N GLU A 130 -13.16 -3.32 2.36
CA GLU A 130 -12.20 -3.24 1.22
C GLU A 130 -10.74 -3.16 1.68
N SER A 131 -10.46 -2.47 2.78
CA SER A 131 -9.10 -2.43 3.37
C SER A 131 -8.61 -3.79 3.87
N HIS A 132 -9.52 -4.70 4.22
CA HIS A 132 -9.16 -6.09 4.54
C HIS A 132 -8.74 -6.84 3.26
N LEU A 133 -9.41 -6.59 2.13
CA LEU A 133 -9.02 -7.18 0.84
C LEU A 133 -7.63 -6.70 0.42
N GLU A 134 -7.37 -5.40 0.56
CA GLU A 134 -6.07 -4.77 0.28
C GLU A 134 -4.94 -5.40 1.10
N ALA A 135 -5.14 -5.56 2.42
CA ALA A 135 -4.18 -6.23 3.29
C ALA A 135 -3.98 -7.70 2.87
N ALA A 136 -5.09 -8.43 2.68
CA ALA A 136 -5.04 -9.86 2.38
C ALA A 136 -4.30 -10.17 1.07
N VAL A 137 -4.56 -9.42 -0.02
CA VAL A 137 -3.87 -9.68 -1.30
C VAL A 137 -2.40 -9.27 -1.28
N THR A 138 -2.02 -8.34 -0.41
CA THR A 138 -0.62 -7.92 -0.23
C THR A 138 0.15 -8.97 0.57
N GLU A 139 -0.43 -9.48 1.65
CA GLU A 139 0.17 -10.50 2.52
C GLU A 139 0.17 -11.89 1.87
N ASN A 140 -0.87 -12.19 1.08
CA ASN A 140 -1.02 -13.45 0.39
C ASN A 140 -1.42 -13.23 -1.09
N PRO A 141 -0.44 -12.98 -1.98
CA PRO A 141 -0.71 -12.80 -3.41
C PRO A 141 -1.38 -14.00 -4.08
N SER A 142 -1.44 -15.17 -3.43
CA SER A 142 -2.16 -16.32 -3.98
C SER A 142 -3.67 -16.09 -4.15
N LEU A 143 -4.23 -15.11 -3.43
CA LEU A 143 -5.60 -14.61 -3.56
C LEU A 143 -5.86 -13.85 -4.88
N LEU A 144 -4.79 -13.50 -5.61
CA LEU A 144 -4.87 -12.95 -6.96
C LEU A 144 -4.69 -14.08 -8.00
N PRO A 145 -5.31 -13.93 -9.20
CA PRO A 145 -5.03 -14.85 -10.29
C PRO A 145 -3.55 -14.79 -10.68
N GLU A 146 -2.98 -15.91 -11.14
CA GLU A 146 -1.54 -16.09 -11.37
C GLU A 146 -0.88 -14.95 -12.16
N PHE A 147 -1.54 -14.45 -13.21
CA PHE A 147 -1.02 -13.36 -14.05
C PHE A 147 -0.97 -11.99 -13.36
N LEU A 148 -1.70 -11.82 -12.26
CA LEU A 148 -1.79 -10.58 -11.49
C LEU A 148 -0.98 -10.66 -10.20
N ARG A 149 -0.29 -11.78 -9.96
CA ARG A 149 0.61 -11.91 -8.82
C ARG A 149 1.88 -11.10 -9.10
N PRO A 150 2.47 -10.47 -8.07
CA PRO A 150 3.74 -9.78 -8.22
C PRO A 150 4.83 -10.81 -8.52
N ASP A 151 5.59 -10.59 -9.60
CA ASP A 151 6.75 -11.40 -9.99
C ASP A 151 8.03 -10.59 -9.74
N GLY A 152 8.63 -10.78 -8.57
CA GLY A 152 9.83 -10.03 -8.14
C GLY A 152 9.63 -8.54 -7.92
N ALA A 153 8.42 -8.01 -8.13
CA ALA A 153 8.11 -6.60 -8.00
C ALA A 153 8.02 -6.15 -6.54
N ALA A 154 8.45 -4.91 -6.27
CA ALA A 154 8.12 -4.24 -5.02
C ALA A 154 6.61 -3.89 -4.99
N ILE A 155 5.98 -4.11 -3.84
CA ILE A 155 4.53 -3.92 -3.65
C ILE A 155 4.32 -2.72 -2.73
N CYS A 156 3.57 -1.72 -3.22
CA CYS A 156 3.13 -0.59 -2.41
C CYS A 156 1.60 -0.59 -2.30
N ARG A 157 1.08 -0.03 -1.21
CA ARG A 157 -0.36 0.09 -0.95
C ARG A 157 -0.74 1.56 -0.87
N GLN A 158 -1.99 1.87 -1.24
CA GLN A 158 -2.56 3.22 -1.11
C GLN A 158 -1.66 4.29 -1.75
N VAL A 159 -1.15 4.00 -2.95
CA VAL A 159 -0.21 4.89 -3.63
C VAL A 159 -0.97 6.09 -4.19
N PRO A 160 -0.61 7.32 -3.82
CA PRO A 160 -1.19 8.53 -4.41
C PRO A 160 -1.03 8.64 -5.93
N ILE A 161 -2.12 8.74 -6.69
CA ILE A 161 -2.09 8.87 -8.18
C ILE A 161 -2.68 10.20 -8.68
N SER A 162 -2.82 11.24 -7.85
CA SER A 162 -3.25 12.59 -8.29
C SER A 162 -3.09 13.71 -7.23
N PRO A 163 -2.34 14.79 -7.48
CA PRO A 163 -1.98 15.81 -6.46
C PRO A 163 -3.06 16.83 -6.12
N PHE A 164 -4.10 16.99 -6.94
CA PHE A 164 -4.87 18.26 -6.94
C PHE A 164 -5.87 18.37 -5.77
N LYS A 165 -5.77 17.49 -4.79
CA LYS A 165 -6.57 17.51 -3.56
C LYS A 165 -5.69 17.07 -2.38
N PRO A 166 -5.17 18.01 -1.57
CA PRO A 166 -4.45 17.67 -0.34
C PRO A 166 -5.34 16.97 0.70
N ARG A 167 -6.67 17.01 0.53
CA ARG A 167 -7.65 16.24 1.29
C ARG A 167 -8.52 15.54 0.27
N ASP A 168 -8.62 14.21 0.33
CA ASP A 168 -9.27 13.35 -0.68
C ASP A 168 -8.46 13.18 -1.97
N MET A 169 -7.15 12.97 -1.84
CA MET A 169 -6.30 12.48 -2.93
C MET A 169 -6.78 11.09 -3.35
N ASP A 170 -6.86 10.82 -4.65
CA ASP A 170 -7.15 9.46 -5.08
C ASP A 170 -5.88 8.61 -4.89
N GLU A 171 -6.04 7.49 -4.20
CA GLU A 171 -4.98 6.53 -3.89
C GLU A 171 -5.33 5.20 -4.58
N ALA A 172 -4.36 4.63 -5.30
CA ALA A 172 -4.46 3.30 -5.86
C ALA A 172 -4.24 2.26 -4.76
N ASP A 173 -5.13 1.27 -4.69
CA ASP A 173 -5.13 0.30 -3.59
C ASP A 173 -3.83 -0.50 -3.52
N VAL A 174 -3.37 -1.05 -4.66
CA VAL A 174 -2.11 -1.81 -4.76
C VAL A 174 -1.36 -1.42 -6.03
N CYS A 175 -0.04 -1.25 -5.91
CA CYS A 175 0.85 -0.93 -7.02
C CYS A 175 2.07 -1.84 -7.04
N TYR A 176 2.52 -2.21 -8.25
CA TYR A 176 3.75 -2.96 -8.45
C TYR A 176 4.79 -2.10 -9.17
N PHE A 177 6.02 -2.20 -8.68
CA PHE A 177 7.21 -1.58 -9.25
C PHE A 177 8.18 -2.69 -9.63
N THR A 178 8.42 -2.85 -10.92
CA THR A 178 9.34 -3.85 -11.45
C THR A 178 10.73 -3.24 -11.63
N GLU A 179 11.71 -4.07 -11.99
CA GLU A 179 13.06 -3.63 -12.36
C GLU A 179 13.09 -2.72 -13.59
N ASP A 180 12.09 -2.81 -14.46
CA ASP A 180 11.90 -1.90 -15.60
C ASP A 180 11.24 -0.61 -15.11
N THR A 181 11.97 0.17 -14.32
CA THR A 181 11.45 1.31 -13.58
C THR A 181 10.91 2.41 -14.50
N ILE A 182 9.77 3.01 -14.13
CA ILE A 182 9.25 4.24 -14.74
C ILE A 182 9.64 5.42 -13.84
N GLN A 183 10.29 6.43 -14.42
CA GLN A 183 10.78 7.62 -13.71
C GLN A 183 11.52 7.26 -12.41
N ASP A 184 12.60 6.50 -12.54
CA ASP A 184 13.48 6.10 -11.44
C ASP A 184 12.76 5.35 -10.29
N GLY A 185 11.67 4.65 -10.63
CA GLY A 185 10.92 3.83 -9.67
C GLY A 185 9.94 4.64 -8.83
N THR A 186 9.63 5.88 -9.22
CA THR A 186 8.63 6.72 -8.56
C THR A 186 7.22 6.54 -9.11
N ILE A 187 7.08 5.90 -10.28
CA ILE A 187 5.81 5.56 -10.91
C ILE A 187 5.67 4.04 -11.02
N PRO A 188 4.51 3.46 -10.67
CA PRO A 188 4.32 2.02 -10.76
C PRO A 188 4.12 1.55 -12.20
N ASN A 189 4.59 0.34 -12.48
CA ASN A 189 4.32 -0.37 -13.74
C ASN A 189 2.89 -0.91 -13.77
N THR A 190 2.38 -1.33 -12.62
CA THR A 190 1.03 -1.90 -12.50
C THR A 190 0.25 -1.22 -11.41
N VAL A 191 -1.00 -0.86 -11.70
CA VAL A 191 -1.98 -0.34 -10.75
C VAL A 191 -3.12 -1.33 -10.63
N ILE A 192 -3.49 -1.71 -9.40
CA ILE A 192 -4.62 -2.59 -9.12
C ILE A 192 -5.58 -1.84 -8.21
N GLU A 193 -6.77 -1.58 -8.73
CA GLU A 193 -7.90 -1.06 -7.98
C GLU A 193 -8.78 -2.24 -7.53
N LEU A 194 -8.92 -2.41 -6.22
CA LEU A 194 -9.65 -3.48 -5.57
C LEU A 194 -11.08 -3.04 -5.27
N LYS A 195 -12.04 -3.93 -5.46
CA LYS A 195 -13.43 -3.71 -5.00
C LYS A 195 -13.95 -4.98 -4.36
N ASN A 196 -14.30 -4.92 -3.07
CA ASN A 196 -14.92 -6.07 -2.39
C ASN A 196 -16.41 -6.27 -2.76
N LYS A 197 -16.96 -5.37 -3.59
CA LYS A 197 -18.32 -5.40 -4.11
C LYS A 197 -18.32 -5.21 -5.62
N ARG A 198 -19.49 -5.41 -6.23
CA ARG A 198 -19.69 -5.20 -7.66
C ARG A 198 -19.19 -3.82 -8.12
N ALA A 199 -18.21 -3.80 -9.01
CA ALA A 199 -17.62 -2.59 -9.57
C ALA A 199 -18.53 -1.97 -10.65
N GLY A 200 -18.62 -0.64 -10.65
CA GLY A 200 -19.48 0.11 -11.58
C GLY A 200 -18.87 1.46 -11.95
N LYS A 201 -19.73 2.46 -12.16
CA LYS A 201 -19.34 3.81 -12.59
C LYS A 201 -18.22 4.42 -11.72
N ALA A 202 -18.29 4.27 -10.40
CA ALA A 202 -17.32 4.85 -9.48
C ALA A 202 -15.90 4.33 -9.75
N ALA A 203 -15.72 3.01 -9.72
CA ALA A 203 -14.45 2.35 -10.03
C ALA A 203 -13.95 2.69 -11.44
N ALA A 204 -14.82 2.63 -12.47
CA ALA A 204 -14.44 3.00 -13.83
C ALA A 204 -13.94 4.45 -13.92
N THR A 205 -14.64 5.39 -13.28
CA THR A 205 -14.26 6.80 -13.29
C THR A 205 -12.97 7.04 -12.49
N GLN A 206 -12.68 6.21 -11.48
CA GLN A 206 -11.48 6.32 -10.66
C GLN A 206 -10.23 5.93 -11.45
N VAL A 207 -10.20 4.75 -12.07
CA VAL A 207 -9.06 4.35 -12.93
C VAL A 207 -8.87 5.25 -14.15
N VAL A 208 -9.95 5.83 -14.70
CA VAL A 208 -9.83 6.83 -15.78
C VAL A 208 -9.21 8.14 -15.26
N ARG A 209 -9.46 8.54 -14.01
CA ARG A 209 -8.78 9.70 -13.42
C ARG A 209 -7.28 9.43 -13.27
N TYR A 210 -6.89 8.21 -12.86
CA TYR A 210 -5.49 7.80 -12.77
C TYR A 210 -4.79 7.94 -14.12
N LEU A 211 -5.31 7.27 -15.16
CA LEU A 211 -4.68 7.29 -16.48
C LEU A 211 -4.64 8.69 -17.09
N ARG A 212 -5.69 9.50 -16.95
CA ARG A 212 -5.66 10.90 -17.42
C ARG A 212 -4.56 11.70 -16.76
N TRP A 213 -4.31 11.45 -15.49
CA TRP A 213 -3.26 12.12 -14.76
C TRP A 213 -1.88 11.62 -15.20
N LEU A 214 -1.68 10.31 -15.25
CA LEU A 214 -0.43 9.68 -15.70
C LEU A 214 -0.04 10.17 -17.09
N HIS A 215 -0.98 10.11 -18.05
CA HIS A 215 -0.79 10.62 -19.42
C HIS A 215 -0.45 12.11 -19.46
N LYS A 216 -1.03 12.91 -18.56
CA LYS A 216 -0.71 14.35 -18.48
C LYS A 216 0.71 14.61 -17.99
N ARG A 217 1.29 13.72 -17.18
CA ARG A 217 2.63 13.86 -16.61
C ARG A 217 3.72 13.19 -17.43
N LEU A 218 3.45 12.00 -17.91
CA LEU A 218 4.42 11.11 -18.56
C LEU A 218 4.27 11.12 -20.09
N GLY A 219 3.18 11.67 -20.63
CA GLY A 219 2.88 11.57 -22.05
C GLY A 219 2.70 10.11 -22.45
N SER A 220 3.37 9.67 -23.52
CA SER A 220 3.26 8.30 -24.05
C SER A 220 3.90 7.23 -23.15
N GLU A 221 4.81 7.59 -22.25
CA GLU A 221 5.37 6.63 -21.29
C GLU A 221 4.28 6.06 -20.36
N ALA A 222 3.18 6.80 -20.15
CA ALA A 222 2.02 6.29 -19.42
C ALA A 222 1.34 5.08 -20.09
N ASP A 223 1.59 4.82 -21.38
CA ASP A 223 1.05 3.66 -22.09
C ASP A 223 1.65 2.33 -21.59
N GLU A 224 2.80 2.39 -20.92
CA GLU A 224 3.50 1.23 -20.35
C GLU A 224 2.88 0.75 -19.02
N ILE A 225 1.93 1.52 -18.47
CA ILE A 225 1.29 1.23 -17.18
C ILE A 225 0.04 0.38 -17.40
N ASP A 226 0.04 -0.80 -16.78
CA ASP A 226 -1.11 -1.69 -16.74
C ASP A 226 -2.06 -1.33 -15.60
N VAL A 227 -3.35 -1.19 -15.89
CA VAL A 227 -4.36 -0.88 -14.87
C VAL A 227 -5.39 -1.99 -14.77
N TYR A 228 -5.47 -2.61 -13.60
CA TYR A 228 -6.43 -3.66 -13.28
C TYR A 228 -7.51 -3.15 -12.35
N VAL A 229 -8.76 -3.55 -12.62
CA VAL A 229 -9.83 -3.47 -11.63
C VAL A 229 -10.20 -4.88 -11.22
N TYR A 230 -9.96 -5.24 -9.95
CA TYR A 230 -10.23 -6.56 -9.39
C TYR A 230 -11.45 -6.53 -8.49
N ALA A 231 -12.51 -7.24 -8.87
CA ALA A 231 -13.81 -7.17 -8.20
C ALA A 231 -14.60 -8.48 -8.31
N PRO A 232 -15.58 -8.78 -7.44
CA PRO A 232 -16.38 -10.00 -7.60
C PRO A 232 -17.20 -10.01 -8.90
N SER A 233 -17.62 -8.83 -9.39
CA SER A 233 -18.33 -8.67 -10.67
C SER A 233 -18.39 -7.21 -11.12
N PHE A 234 -18.86 -6.98 -12.35
CA PHE A 234 -18.96 -5.64 -12.95
C PHE A 234 -20.41 -5.30 -13.36
N THR A 235 -20.77 -4.01 -13.37
CA THR A 235 -22.03 -3.55 -13.99
C THR A 235 -21.92 -3.59 -15.51
N GLY A 236 -23.04 -3.85 -16.21
CA GLY A 236 -23.06 -3.84 -17.68
C GLY A 236 -22.71 -2.47 -18.30
N THR A 237 -22.79 -1.40 -17.50
CA THR A 237 -22.46 -0.03 -17.90
C THR A 237 -21.00 0.35 -17.64
N PHE A 238 -20.19 -0.50 -17.00
CA PHE A 238 -18.81 -0.16 -16.62
C PHE A 238 -17.99 0.37 -17.80
N ASN A 239 -17.97 -0.37 -18.91
CA ASN A 239 -17.21 -0.02 -20.11
C ASN A 239 -17.66 1.30 -20.73
N GLY A 240 -18.95 1.67 -20.59
CA GLY A 240 -19.48 2.93 -21.11
C GLY A 240 -18.90 4.18 -20.44
N TYR A 241 -18.14 4.01 -19.34
CA TYR A 241 -17.44 5.09 -18.66
C TYR A 241 -15.93 5.11 -18.95
N ILE A 242 -15.41 4.14 -19.72
CA ILE A 242 -14.01 4.07 -20.12
C ILE A 242 -13.85 4.73 -21.49
N PRO A 243 -13.08 5.83 -21.62
CA PRO A 243 -12.73 6.42 -22.90
C PRO A 243 -12.00 5.41 -23.82
N LYS A 244 -12.16 5.56 -25.14
CA LYS A 244 -11.59 4.62 -26.12
C LYS A 244 -10.07 4.54 -26.00
N GLU A 245 -9.41 5.66 -25.73
CA GLU A 245 -7.97 5.75 -25.56
C GLU A 245 -7.42 4.92 -24.39
N PHE A 246 -8.22 4.59 -23.38
CA PHE A 246 -7.77 3.81 -22.21
C PHE A 246 -8.29 2.36 -22.20
N THR A 247 -8.94 1.94 -23.29
CA THR A 247 -9.60 0.64 -23.36
C THR A 247 -8.60 -0.52 -23.28
N ASP A 248 -7.41 -0.34 -23.87
CA ASP A 248 -6.37 -1.36 -23.90
C ASP A 248 -5.56 -1.43 -22.60
N GLN A 249 -5.45 -0.31 -21.87
CA GLN A 249 -4.73 -0.24 -20.58
C GLN A 249 -5.56 -0.73 -19.40
N ILE A 250 -6.90 -0.57 -19.44
CA ILE A 250 -7.79 -0.95 -18.33
C ILE A 250 -8.33 -2.36 -18.52
N GLN A 251 -7.92 -3.27 -17.65
CA GLN A 251 -8.34 -4.66 -17.62
C GLN A 251 -9.24 -4.95 -16.42
N LYS A 252 -10.44 -5.47 -16.68
CA LYS A 252 -11.35 -5.96 -15.63
C LYS A 252 -11.03 -7.41 -15.31
N VAL A 253 -10.89 -7.72 -14.04
CA VAL A 253 -10.62 -9.08 -13.56
C VAL A 253 -11.64 -9.41 -12.48
N ASP A 254 -12.37 -10.51 -12.66
CA ASP A 254 -13.23 -11.00 -11.58
C ASP A 254 -12.49 -11.95 -10.63
N PHE A 255 -13.06 -12.20 -9.45
CA PHE A 255 -12.47 -13.11 -8.44
C PHE A 255 -12.29 -14.55 -8.93
N THR A 256 -12.93 -14.94 -10.04
CA THR A 256 -12.66 -16.24 -10.67
C THR A 256 -11.41 -16.23 -11.57
N GLY A 257 -10.71 -15.10 -11.65
CA GLY A 257 -9.53 -14.89 -12.47
C GLY A 257 -9.84 -14.62 -13.95
N ARG A 258 -11.12 -14.40 -14.32
CA ARG A 258 -11.48 -14.16 -15.72
C ARG A 258 -11.25 -12.69 -16.08
N ARG A 259 -10.38 -12.48 -17.08
CA ARG A 259 -10.26 -11.18 -17.75
C ARG A 259 -11.53 -10.92 -18.57
N GLN A 260 -12.20 -9.81 -18.29
CA GLN A 260 -13.33 -9.35 -19.07
C GLN A 260 -12.85 -8.21 -19.95
N LEU A 261 -12.81 -8.44 -21.27
CA LEU A 261 -12.38 -7.42 -22.22
C LEU A 261 -13.23 -6.16 -22.05
N THR A 262 -12.54 -5.02 -22.01
CA THR A 262 -13.15 -3.71 -22.22
C THR A 262 -13.38 -3.63 -23.73
N LEU A 263 -14.52 -4.11 -24.22
CA LEU A 263 -14.82 -4.03 -25.66
C LEU A 263 -15.07 -2.58 -26.04
N SER A 264 -14.33 -2.06 -27.01
CA SER A 264 -14.71 -0.87 -27.75
C SER A 264 -15.90 -1.22 -28.65
N GLU A 265 -17.07 -0.64 -28.40
CA GLU A 265 -18.16 -0.59 -29.40
C GLU A 265 -17.80 0.32 -30.59
#